data_AF-L7LWI7-F1
#
_entry.id   AF-L7LWI7-F1
#
_cell.length_a   1.000
_cell.length_b   1.000
_cell.length_c   1.000
_cell.angle_alpha   90.00
_cell.angle_beta   90.00
_cell.angle_gamma   90.00
#
_symmetry.space_group_name_H-M   'P 1'
#
loop_
_entity.id
_entity.type
_entity.pdbx_description
1 polymer ?
#
loop_
_entity_poly.entity_id
_entity_poly.type
_entity_poly.pdbx_seq_one_letter_code
_entity_poly.pdbx_strand_id
1 'polypeptide(L)'
;MGNSQPKPSSEEEHHQPQQCRRWSSTQSQLSWGSSQSVQSVASAQRSWSRASTSLGRRRQLRWQPHLPPLGSTVPTGVPAASADPLAKTPWPVTLAEALFLPEFPVRSKLHEANFQKVKQLSGSKFGSVYLVREAATGKCYAMKVLSKAQVVREEAIQQCKDEVTIQAVLGRHPFVVPCTHHWQTRKQLFIVTEYVPHGELRLAWKALGGFSEDLVRVLIAELALVLDFLHCAGVIYRDLKMENVLLDEDGHIQLIDFGLARWLSYCARAQTVCGTMQFMAPEVLAAQPYSHAADWWSLGIMMYALLVGRYPVEGTGDHVQMKQLVANTNYDLPEGFSDNARKLCRKLLCKLPHKRLQSLHQLKWEPFFRELSFDDVLHKKISPKKLLQVQLEKSGKGTPGIGVLAESQDSTKVAFAGFSCLVKS
;
A
#
# COMPACT_ATOMS: atom_id res chain seq x y z
N MET A 1 50.43 -31.83 48.74
CA MET A 1 50.40 -31.37 50.16
C MET A 1 49.86 -29.96 50.10
N GLY A 2 48.71 -29.55 50.61
CA GLY A 2 47.82 -30.04 51.66
C GLY A 2 47.14 -28.77 52.18
N ASN A 3 45.83 -28.68 51.95
CA ASN A 3 44.78 -27.80 52.52
C ASN A 3 45.15 -26.57 53.37
N SER A 4 44.45 -25.45 53.14
CA SER A 4 43.36 -24.96 54.02
C SER A 4 42.73 -23.64 53.52
N GLN A 5 41.40 -23.64 53.37
CA GLN A 5 40.48 -22.48 53.29
C GLN A 5 40.29 -21.85 54.70
N PRO A 6 39.59 -20.69 54.94
CA PRO A 6 38.43 -20.13 54.20
C PRO A 6 38.28 -18.58 54.11
N LYS A 7 37.21 -18.16 53.40
CA LYS A 7 36.48 -16.85 53.35
C LYS A 7 35.95 -16.41 54.75
N PRO A 8 35.18 -15.30 54.96
CA PRO A 8 34.69 -14.20 54.09
C PRO A 8 34.82 -12.77 54.70
N SER A 9 34.38 -11.73 53.99
CA SER A 9 33.87 -10.48 54.62
C SER A 9 32.62 -9.99 53.88
N SER A 10 31.49 -10.08 54.57
CA SER A 10 30.14 -9.54 54.32
C SER A 10 30.11 -8.00 54.40
N GLU A 11 29.40 -7.30 53.51
CA GLU A 11 28.06 -6.69 53.72
C GLU A 11 27.92 -5.88 55.02
N GLU A 12 27.67 -4.56 54.90
CA GLU A 12 26.39 -3.94 55.32
C GLU A 12 26.30 -2.45 54.97
N GLU A 13 25.05 -2.02 54.81
CA GLU A 13 24.53 -0.73 54.33
C GLU A 13 24.56 0.41 55.37
N HIS A 14 23.98 1.54 54.92
CA HIS A 14 23.34 2.64 55.67
C HIS A 14 24.17 3.92 55.90
N HIS A 15 23.84 4.97 55.12
CA HIS A 15 23.12 6.14 55.65
C HIS A 15 22.70 7.12 54.53
N GLN A 16 21.38 7.26 54.33
CA GLN A 16 20.75 8.56 54.06
C GLN A 16 20.24 9.13 55.41
N PRO A 17 20.06 10.45 55.52
CA PRO A 17 18.72 11.06 55.40
C PRO A 17 18.71 12.27 54.44
N GLN A 18 17.69 12.47 53.59
CA GLN A 18 16.41 13.18 53.86
C GLN A 18 16.61 14.67 54.24
N GLN A 19 15.92 15.68 53.68
CA GLN A 19 14.48 15.82 53.48
C GLN A 19 14.16 17.09 52.63
N CYS A 20 13.26 17.01 51.65
CA CYS A 20 11.84 17.46 51.65
C CYS A 20 11.55 18.95 51.42
N ARG A 21 10.72 19.22 50.40
CA ARG A 21 9.39 19.86 50.58
C ARG A 21 8.34 19.26 49.62
N ARG A 22 7.52 18.34 50.14
CA ARG A 22 6.07 18.18 49.87
C ARG A 22 5.33 18.99 50.96
N TRP A 23 4.06 19.35 50.97
CA TRP A 23 2.84 19.27 50.15
C TRP A 23 1.79 20.11 50.92
N SER A 24 0.68 20.50 50.29
CA SER A 24 -0.64 20.02 50.75
C SER A 24 -1.80 20.59 49.94
N SER A 25 -2.65 19.64 49.54
CA SER A 25 -4.05 19.68 49.15
C SER A 25 -4.99 20.32 50.17
N THR A 26 -6.15 20.79 49.69
CA THR A 26 -7.44 20.53 50.39
C THR A 26 -8.60 20.40 49.40
N GLN A 27 -9.46 19.42 49.65
CA GLN A 27 -10.77 19.17 49.05
C GLN A 27 -11.82 20.18 49.53
N SER A 28 -12.88 20.38 48.74
CA SER A 28 -14.26 20.28 49.24
C SER A 28 -15.28 20.17 48.10
N GLN A 29 -16.32 19.40 48.39
CA GLN A 29 -17.49 19.07 47.58
C GLN A 29 -18.43 20.27 47.41
N LEU A 30 -19.28 20.24 46.37
CA LEU A 30 -20.73 20.51 46.45
C LEU A 30 -21.39 20.17 45.09
N SER A 31 -22.52 19.46 45.15
CA SER A 31 -23.44 19.26 44.03
C SER A 31 -24.31 20.50 43.82
N TRP A 32 -24.95 20.59 42.65
CA TRP A 32 -26.38 20.86 42.38
C TRP A 32 -26.50 21.26 40.90
N GLY A 33 -27.54 20.74 40.24
CA GLY A 33 -27.65 20.70 38.78
C GLY A 33 -28.07 21.99 38.10
N SER A 34 -28.03 21.99 36.77
CA SER A 34 -29.18 22.28 35.91
C SER A 34 -28.80 22.11 34.44
N SER A 35 -29.75 21.61 33.67
CA SER A 35 -29.80 21.65 32.22
C SER A 35 -29.54 23.06 31.68
N GLN A 36 -28.84 23.17 30.54
CA GLN A 36 -29.30 23.96 29.40
C GLN A 36 -28.45 23.70 28.15
N SER A 37 -29.15 23.31 27.10
CA SER A 37 -28.82 23.48 25.69
C SER A 37 -28.30 24.89 25.36
N VAL A 38 -27.57 25.04 24.24
CA VAL A 38 -27.92 25.90 23.09
C VAL A 38 -26.70 26.07 22.14
N GLN A 39 -26.89 25.59 20.90
CA GLN A 39 -26.53 26.16 19.59
C GLN A 39 -25.07 26.60 19.33
N SER A 40 -24.40 26.05 18.30
CA SER A 40 -24.56 26.37 16.87
C SER A 40 -24.39 27.85 16.56
N VAL A 41 -23.27 28.21 15.92
CA VAL A 41 -23.16 29.42 15.11
C VAL A 41 -22.85 29.02 13.67
N ALA A 42 -23.83 29.30 12.83
CA ALA A 42 -23.82 29.18 11.39
C ALA A 42 -23.16 30.40 10.73
N SER A 43 -22.77 30.27 9.48
CA SER A 43 -23.18 31.20 8.41
C SER A 43 -22.80 30.58 7.07
N ALA A 44 -23.76 30.09 6.29
CA ALA A 44 -24.70 30.81 5.46
C ALA A 44 -24.13 31.08 4.06
N GLN A 45 -24.69 30.41 3.05
CA GLN A 45 -25.12 31.09 1.83
C GLN A 45 -26.15 30.23 1.08
N ARG A 46 -27.32 30.84 0.89
CA ARG A 46 -28.50 30.29 0.20
C ARG A 46 -28.35 30.41 -1.31
N SER A 47 -28.98 29.44 -1.96
CA SER A 47 -29.28 29.30 -3.38
C SER A 47 -30.08 30.48 -3.96
N TRP A 48 -29.79 30.82 -5.22
CA TRP A 48 -30.75 31.44 -6.12
C TRP A 48 -30.66 30.79 -7.52
N SER A 49 -31.84 30.51 -8.08
CA SER A 49 -32.07 29.92 -9.39
C SER A 49 -32.28 30.98 -10.46
N ARG A 50 -31.86 30.64 -11.70
CA ARG A 50 -32.29 31.10 -13.04
C ARG A 50 -32.77 32.55 -13.26
N ALA A 51 -32.14 33.23 -14.23
CA ALA A 51 -32.80 33.69 -15.46
C ALA A 51 -31.76 34.11 -16.52
N SER A 52 -32.11 33.88 -17.79
CA SER A 52 -31.37 34.22 -19.01
C SER A 52 -31.67 35.65 -19.45
N THR A 53 -30.69 36.41 -19.95
CA THR A 53 -30.84 37.32 -21.12
C THR A 53 -29.50 37.95 -21.56
N SER A 54 -29.55 38.47 -22.79
CA SER A 54 -28.52 38.72 -23.79
C SER A 54 -27.65 39.97 -23.64
N LEU A 55 -26.57 39.99 -24.44
CA LEU A 55 -25.90 41.13 -25.08
C LEU A 55 -25.09 42.11 -24.20
N GLY A 56 -23.79 42.20 -24.51
CA GLY A 56 -22.95 43.30 -24.04
C GLY A 56 -21.47 43.10 -24.37
N ARG A 57 -21.04 43.56 -25.55
CA ARG A 57 -19.61 43.77 -25.88
C ARG A 57 -18.99 44.73 -24.86
N ARG A 58 -17.87 44.35 -24.23
CA ARG A 58 -16.76 45.30 -23.97
C ARG A 58 -15.43 44.58 -23.63
N ARG A 59 -14.47 44.86 -24.54
CA ARG A 59 -13.00 44.78 -24.50
C ARG A 59 -12.34 44.31 -23.19
N GLN A 60 -11.59 43.21 -23.28
CA GLN A 60 -10.55 42.82 -22.34
C GLN A 60 -9.26 43.62 -22.63
N LEU A 61 -8.70 44.25 -21.59
CA LEU A 61 -7.35 44.78 -21.57
C LEU A 61 -6.37 43.62 -21.38
N ARG A 62 -5.45 43.49 -22.33
CA ARG A 62 -4.37 42.50 -22.39
C ARG A 62 -3.18 43.01 -21.58
N TRP A 63 -2.80 42.30 -20.52
CA TRP A 63 -1.52 42.46 -19.84
C TRP A 63 -0.39 41.95 -20.76
N GLN A 64 0.67 42.75 -20.94
CA GLN A 64 1.95 42.34 -21.54
C GLN A 64 3.06 42.58 -20.51
N PRO A 65 4.02 41.64 -20.33
CA PRO A 65 5.25 41.93 -19.59
C PRO A 65 6.33 42.49 -20.52
N HIS A 66 7.06 43.47 -20.00
CA HIS A 66 8.07 44.28 -20.67
C HIS A 66 9.39 43.51 -20.91
N LEU A 67 10.03 43.74 -22.06
CA LEU A 67 11.43 43.42 -22.37
C LEU A 67 12.20 44.73 -22.64
N PRO A 68 13.51 44.82 -22.31
CA PRO A 68 14.29 46.05 -22.49
C PRO A 68 14.80 46.23 -23.94
N PRO A 69 15.25 47.44 -24.35
CA PRO A 69 15.52 47.76 -25.74
C PRO A 69 16.91 47.29 -26.22
N LEU A 70 16.97 46.88 -27.49
CA LEU A 70 18.20 46.54 -28.22
C LEU A 70 18.97 47.81 -28.63
N GLY A 71 20.27 47.84 -28.33
CA GLY A 71 21.24 48.72 -28.98
C GLY A 71 21.73 48.10 -30.30
N SER A 72 21.90 48.96 -31.30
CA SER A 72 22.35 48.67 -32.66
C SER A 72 23.79 48.14 -32.72
N THR A 73 24.04 47.12 -33.54
CA THR A 73 25.14 47.08 -34.53
C THR A 73 24.96 45.86 -35.44
N VAL A 74 25.03 46.11 -36.75
CA VAL A 74 25.03 45.12 -37.84
C VAL A 74 26.49 44.68 -38.07
N PRO A 75 26.73 43.42 -38.46
CA PRO A 75 27.37 43.24 -39.75
C PRO A 75 26.67 42.21 -40.63
N THR A 76 26.65 42.57 -41.91
CA THR A 76 26.23 41.89 -43.12
C THR A 76 26.93 40.55 -43.37
N GLY A 77 26.18 39.55 -43.87
CA GLY A 77 26.74 38.48 -44.70
C GLY A 77 25.93 37.18 -44.75
N VAL A 78 25.62 36.75 -45.98
CA VAL A 78 25.31 35.36 -46.43
C VAL A 78 23.81 34.99 -46.53
N PRO A 79 23.38 34.31 -47.63
CA PRO A 79 22.09 34.57 -48.27
C PRO A 79 20.94 33.69 -47.78
N ALA A 80 19.74 34.12 -48.16
CA ALA A 80 18.46 33.47 -47.97
C ALA A 80 18.50 31.95 -48.24
N ALA A 81 18.51 31.15 -47.18
CA ALA A 81 18.09 29.76 -47.21
C ALA A 81 16.64 29.71 -46.72
N SER A 82 15.75 29.29 -47.62
CA SER A 82 14.38 28.83 -47.42
C SER A 82 13.90 28.74 -45.97
N ALA A 83 13.06 29.68 -45.55
CA ALA A 83 12.18 29.48 -44.41
C ALA A 83 11.21 28.34 -44.74
N ASP A 84 11.42 27.21 -44.07
CA ASP A 84 10.59 26.02 -44.16
C ASP A 84 9.15 26.34 -43.68
N PRO A 85 8.09 26.21 -44.50
CA PRO A 85 6.72 26.63 -44.12
C PRO A 85 6.04 25.71 -43.09
N LEU A 86 6.77 24.78 -42.48
CA LEU A 86 6.25 23.73 -41.60
C LEU A 86 6.92 23.70 -40.23
N ALA A 87 7.39 24.84 -39.72
CA ALA A 87 7.59 25.03 -38.28
C ALA A 87 6.21 24.96 -37.58
N LYS A 88 5.71 23.73 -37.43
CA LYS A 88 4.53 23.39 -36.64
C LYS A 88 4.78 23.97 -35.26
N THR A 89 4.08 25.06 -34.96
CA THR A 89 3.95 25.54 -33.59
C THR A 89 3.51 24.33 -32.75
N PRO A 90 4.25 23.94 -31.70
CA PRO A 90 3.78 22.90 -30.80
C PRO A 90 2.47 23.43 -30.23
N TRP A 91 1.35 22.82 -30.62
CA TRP A 91 0.05 23.16 -30.05
C TRP A 91 0.20 23.12 -28.53
N PRO A 92 -0.23 24.16 -27.80
CA PRO A 92 -0.02 24.21 -26.37
C PRO A 92 -0.76 23.02 -25.75
N VAL A 93 0.02 22.09 -25.18
CA VAL A 93 -0.50 21.02 -24.32
C VAL A 93 -1.36 21.70 -23.26
N THR A 94 -2.58 21.20 -23.04
CA THR A 94 -3.47 21.84 -22.07
C THR A 94 -2.83 21.77 -20.68
N LEU A 95 -3.10 22.75 -19.79
CA LEU A 95 -2.56 22.72 -18.42
C LEU A 95 -2.88 21.38 -17.72
N ALA A 96 -4.08 20.84 -17.95
CA ALA A 96 -4.52 19.55 -17.43
C ALA A 96 -3.76 18.33 -17.99
N GLU A 97 -3.07 18.45 -19.12
CA GLU A 97 -2.19 17.42 -19.68
C GLU A 97 -0.74 17.64 -19.23
N ALA A 98 -0.28 18.89 -19.16
CA ALA A 98 1.05 19.25 -18.70
C ALA A 98 1.32 18.77 -17.26
N LEU A 99 0.31 18.81 -16.38
CA LEU A 99 0.42 18.36 -14.99
C LEU A 99 0.86 16.89 -14.84
N PHE A 100 0.63 16.03 -15.84
CA PHE A 100 0.93 14.61 -15.76
C PHE A 100 2.10 14.17 -16.65
N LEU A 101 2.74 15.10 -17.38
CA LEU A 101 3.96 14.82 -18.14
C LEU A 101 5.21 14.87 -17.25
N PRO A 102 6.30 14.14 -17.60
CA PRO A 102 6.39 13.19 -18.73
C PRO A 102 5.80 11.81 -18.43
N GLU A 103 5.45 11.51 -17.18
CA GLU A 103 5.10 10.16 -16.71
C GLU A 103 3.88 9.60 -17.43
N PHE A 104 2.90 10.42 -17.77
CA PHE A 104 1.78 10.01 -18.62
C PHE A 104 1.92 10.71 -19.97
N PRO A 105 2.41 10.06 -21.04
CA PRO A 105 2.42 10.66 -22.35
C PRO A 105 0.99 10.87 -22.87
N VAL A 106 0.77 11.98 -23.59
CA VAL A 106 -0.50 12.22 -24.28
C VAL A 106 -0.56 11.28 -25.49
N ARG A 107 -1.52 10.35 -25.50
CA ARG A 107 -1.76 9.44 -26.63
C ARG A 107 -3.14 9.69 -27.25
N SER A 108 -3.24 9.49 -28.55
CA SER A 108 -4.50 9.64 -29.28
C SER A 108 -5.49 8.53 -28.91
N LYS A 109 -6.79 8.75 -29.18
CA LYS A 109 -7.88 7.79 -28.94
C LYS A 109 -7.65 6.41 -29.57
N LEU A 110 -6.79 6.31 -30.58
CA LEU A 110 -6.43 5.06 -31.25
C LEU A 110 -5.83 4.03 -30.28
N HIS A 111 -5.16 4.48 -29.21
CA HIS A 111 -4.57 3.57 -28.22
C HIS A 111 -5.59 2.91 -27.30
N GLU A 112 -6.73 3.56 -27.03
CA GLU A 112 -7.83 2.98 -26.24
C GLU A 112 -8.58 1.91 -27.02
N ALA A 113 -8.72 2.09 -28.35
CA ALA A 113 -9.36 1.10 -29.22
C ALA A 113 -8.61 -0.24 -29.27
N ASN A 114 -7.31 -0.24 -28.95
CA ASN A 114 -6.51 -1.45 -28.87
C ASN A 114 -6.86 -2.32 -27.66
N PHE A 115 -7.61 -1.81 -26.67
CA PHE A 115 -7.97 -2.54 -25.47
C PHE A 115 -9.49 -2.67 -25.33
N GLN A 116 -10.00 -3.87 -25.54
CA GLN A 116 -11.41 -4.18 -25.33
C GLN A 116 -11.67 -4.44 -23.85
N LYS A 117 -12.58 -3.66 -23.24
CA LYS A 117 -13.01 -3.90 -21.85
C LYS A 117 -13.85 -5.17 -21.78
N VAL A 118 -13.40 -6.13 -20.98
CA VAL A 118 -14.06 -7.42 -20.77
C VAL A 118 -14.94 -7.37 -19.52
N LYS A 119 -14.37 -6.94 -18.38
CA LYS A 119 -15.05 -6.95 -17.08
C LYS A 119 -14.50 -5.85 -16.18
N GLN A 120 -15.33 -5.25 -15.33
CA GLN A 120 -14.85 -4.41 -14.25
C GLN A 120 -14.39 -5.28 -13.07
N LEU A 121 -13.14 -5.11 -12.63
CA LEU A 121 -12.54 -5.83 -11.50
C LEU A 121 -12.79 -5.11 -10.18
N SER A 122 -12.62 -3.78 -10.16
CA SER A 122 -12.86 -2.96 -8.98
C SER A 122 -13.33 -1.55 -9.33
N GLY A 123 -13.95 -0.87 -8.36
CA GLY A 123 -14.38 0.52 -8.46
C GLY A 123 -13.98 1.27 -7.19
N SER A 124 -13.41 2.45 -7.36
CA SER A 124 -12.99 3.35 -6.28
C SER A 124 -13.51 4.76 -6.52
N LYS A 125 -13.37 5.66 -5.54
CA LYS A 125 -13.76 7.08 -5.69
C LYS A 125 -13.01 7.78 -6.82
N PHE A 126 -11.75 7.42 -7.07
CA PHE A 126 -10.87 8.06 -8.06
C PHE A 126 -10.96 7.47 -9.47
N GLY A 127 -11.50 6.24 -9.58
CA GLY A 127 -11.46 5.49 -10.82
C GLY A 127 -11.74 4.01 -10.64
N SER A 128 -11.67 3.28 -11.75
CA SER A 128 -12.06 1.88 -11.84
C SER A 128 -10.98 1.04 -12.50
N VAL A 129 -10.87 -0.22 -12.08
CA VAL A 129 -9.98 -1.20 -12.69
C VAL A 129 -10.79 -2.14 -13.55
N TYR A 130 -10.36 -2.33 -14.80
CA TYR A 130 -11.01 -3.19 -15.78
C TYR A 130 -10.05 -4.30 -16.23
N LEU A 131 -10.55 -5.52 -16.33
CA LEU A 131 -9.96 -6.55 -17.16
C LEU A 131 -10.18 -6.15 -18.62
N VAL A 132 -9.08 -6.04 -19.35
CA VAL A 132 -9.10 -5.70 -20.77
C VAL A 132 -8.36 -6.74 -21.58
N ARG A 133 -8.76 -6.90 -22.85
CA ARG A 133 -8.08 -7.74 -23.82
C ARG A 133 -7.46 -6.85 -24.89
N GLU A 134 -6.17 -7.01 -25.13
CA GLU A 134 -5.48 -6.33 -26.22
C GLU A 134 -5.91 -6.94 -27.55
N ALA A 135 -6.40 -6.12 -28.49
CA ALA A 135 -6.96 -6.57 -29.75
C ALA A 135 -5.91 -7.22 -30.67
N ALA A 136 -4.67 -6.73 -30.62
CA ALA A 136 -3.58 -7.22 -31.47
C ALA A 136 -3.05 -8.60 -31.04
N THR A 137 -2.90 -8.82 -29.72
CA THR A 137 -2.25 -10.02 -29.17
C THR A 137 -3.25 -11.00 -28.56
N GLY A 138 -4.46 -10.55 -28.25
CA GLY A 138 -5.43 -11.30 -27.45
C GLY A 138 -5.05 -11.42 -25.97
N LYS A 139 -3.92 -10.86 -25.51
CA LYS A 139 -3.45 -10.95 -24.11
C LYS A 139 -4.34 -10.11 -23.19
N CYS A 140 -4.56 -10.61 -21.98
CA CYS A 140 -5.36 -9.94 -20.96
C CYS A 140 -4.50 -9.06 -20.04
N TYR A 141 -5.04 -7.90 -19.66
CA TYR A 141 -4.39 -6.93 -18.78
C TYR A 141 -5.38 -6.36 -17.76
N ALA A 142 -4.86 -5.82 -16.66
CA ALA A 142 -5.63 -5.01 -15.72
C ALA A 142 -5.36 -3.52 -16.01
N MET A 143 -6.41 -2.79 -16.41
CA MET A 143 -6.36 -1.37 -16.74
C MET A 143 -7.05 -0.55 -15.65
N LYS A 144 -6.28 0.24 -14.91
CA LYS A 144 -6.74 1.26 -13.96
C LYS A 144 -7.00 2.55 -14.72
N VAL A 145 -8.23 3.06 -14.64
CA VAL A 145 -8.68 4.30 -15.31
C VAL A 145 -9.06 5.32 -14.25
N LEU A 146 -8.34 6.43 -14.19
CA LEU A 146 -8.50 7.49 -13.18
C LEU A 146 -9.04 8.77 -13.81
N SER A 147 -9.91 9.49 -13.09
CA SER A 147 -10.41 10.80 -13.53
C SER A 147 -9.44 11.91 -13.15
N LYS A 148 -8.93 12.67 -14.13
CA LYS A 148 -8.02 13.80 -13.85
C LYS A 148 -8.65 14.84 -12.93
N ALA A 149 -9.95 15.12 -13.12
CA ALA A 149 -10.65 16.10 -12.31
C ALA A 149 -10.73 15.67 -10.83
N GLN A 150 -10.83 14.37 -10.55
CA GLN A 150 -10.80 13.84 -9.19
C GLN A 150 -9.38 13.85 -8.63
N VAL A 151 -8.39 13.37 -9.41
CA VAL A 151 -6.98 13.37 -9.01
C VAL A 151 -6.49 14.78 -8.63
N VAL A 152 -6.84 15.80 -9.41
CA VAL A 152 -6.48 17.20 -9.10
C VAL A 152 -7.21 17.70 -7.85
N ARG A 153 -8.51 17.41 -7.71
CA ARG A 153 -9.32 17.84 -6.56
C ARG A 153 -8.79 17.28 -5.24
N GLU A 154 -8.25 16.06 -5.28
CA GLU A 154 -7.74 15.34 -4.12
C GLU A 154 -6.22 15.48 -3.97
N GLU A 155 -5.59 16.40 -4.71
CA GLU A 155 -4.16 16.71 -4.67
C GLU A 155 -3.23 15.49 -4.90
N ALA A 156 -3.74 14.46 -5.58
CA ALA A 156 -3.08 13.17 -5.77
C ALA A 156 -2.22 13.08 -7.06
N ILE A 157 -1.84 14.23 -7.64
CA ILE A 157 -1.09 14.27 -8.91
C ILE A 157 0.25 13.56 -8.77
N GLN A 158 1.03 13.91 -7.75
CA GLN A 158 2.34 13.31 -7.51
C GLN A 158 2.22 11.82 -7.21
N GLN A 159 1.18 11.44 -6.46
CA GLN A 159 0.88 10.06 -6.13
C GLN A 159 0.64 9.20 -7.39
N CYS A 160 -0.13 9.69 -8.37
CA CYS A 160 -0.32 8.99 -9.64
C CYS A 160 0.97 8.88 -10.47
N LYS A 161 1.83 9.91 -10.44
CA LYS A 161 3.13 9.88 -11.12
C LYS A 161 4.10 8.89 -10.46
N ASP A 162 4.14 8.90 -9.13
CA ASP A 162 4.95 8.00 -8.33
C ASP A 162 4.52 6.55 -8.56
N GLU A 163 3.21 6.25 -8.58
CA GLU A 163 2.68 4.90 -8.85
C GLU A 163 3.27 4.30 -10.14
N VAL A 164 3.21 5.04 -11.25
CA VAL A 164 3.75 4.58 -12.54
C VAL A 164 5.27 4.49 -12.52
N THR A 165 5.94 5.50 -11.99
CA THR A 165 7.41 5.57 -12.01
C THR A 165 8.02 4.46 -11.15
N ILE A 166 7.50 4.27 -9.94
CA ILE A 166 7.91 3.21 -9.02
C ILE A 166 7.66 1.86 -9.66
N GLN A 167 6.44 1.61 -10.17
CA GLN A 167 6.10 0.31 -10.75
C GLN A 167 6.86 0.02 -12.06
N ALA A 168 7.19 1.03 -12.86
CA ALA A 168 8.00 0.87 -14.06
C ALA A 168 9.49 0.57 -13.74
N VAL A 169 10.06 1.23 -12.74
CA VAL A 169 11.45 1.02 -12.32
C VAL A 169 11.63 -0.29 -11.56
N LEU A 170 10.66 -0.64 -10.69
CA LEU A 170 10.75 -1.74 -9.74
C LEU A 170 9.96 -2.99 -10.17
N GLY A 171 9.21 -2.93 -11.27
CA GLY A 171 8.40 -4.04 -11.81
C GLY A 171 9.20 -5.21 -12.38
N ARG A 172 10.53 -5.20 -12.28
CA ARG A 172 11.39 -6.35 -12.66
C ARG A 172 11.52 -7.38 -11.53
N HIS A 173 11.05 -7.07 -10.34
CA HIS A 173 11.10 -8.00 -9.21
C HIS A 173 10.12 -9.18 -9.43
N PRO A 174 10.49 -10.44 -9.16
CA PRO A 174 9.68 -11.64 -9.48
C PRO A 174 8.26 -11.69 -8.87
N PHE A 175 8.03 -10.88 -7.85
CA PHE A 175 6.83 -10.83 -7.03
C PHE A 175 6.08 -9.49 -7.15
N VAL A 176 6.42 -8.67 -8.14
CA VAL A 176 5.75 -7.39 -8.43
C VAL A 176 5.17 -7.45 -9.83
N VAL A 177 3.88 -7.12 -9.96
CA VAL A 177 3.24 -7.08 -11.29
C VAL A 177 3.79 -5.89 -12.08
N PRO A 178 4.33 -6.10 -13.30
CA PRO A 178 4.89 -5.01 -14.10
C PRO A 178 3.80 -4.11 -14.66
N CYS A 179 4.08 -2.80 -14.70
CA CYS A 179 3.30 -1.82 -15.45
C CYS A 179 3.76 -1.83 -16.91
N THR A 180 2.90 -2.27 -17.83
CA THR A 180 3.24 -2.44 -19.26
C THR A 180 3.01 -1.16 -20.05
N HIS A 181 1.93 -0.43 -19.75
CA HIS A 181 1.58 0.80 -20.44
C HIS A 181 0.97 1.83 -19.49
N HIS A 182 1.22 3.10 -19.77
CA HIS A 182 0.61 4.22 -19.06
C HIS A 182 0.46 5.40 -20.02
N TRP A 183 -0.67 6.07 -19.98
CA TRP A 183 -0.94 7.24 -20.83
C TRP A 183 -2.03 8.11 -20.25
N GLN A 184 -2.22 9.28 -20.85
CA GLN A 184 -3.32 10.18 -20.52
C GLN A 184 -4.11 10.60 -21.76
N THR A 185 -5.38 10.92 -21.53
CA THR A 185 -6.23 11.69 -22.45
C THR A 185 -6.64 13.00 -21.82
N ARG A 186 -7.47 13.79 -22.51
CA ARG A 186 -7.97 15.07 -21.99
C ARG A 186 -8.64 14.97 -20.62
N LYS A 187 -9.27 13.84 -20.29
CA LYS A 187 -10.06 13.67 -19.06
C LYS A 187 -9.57 12.58 -18.12
N GLN A 188 -8.81 11.60 -18.61
CA GLN A 188 -8.49 10.37 -17.87
C GLN A 188 -7.00 10.05 -17.91
N LEU A 189 -6.54 9.34 -16.88
CA LEU A 189 -5.26 8.65 -16.84
C LEU A 189 -5.50 7.15 -16.92
N PHE A 190 -4.56 6.45 -17.54
CA PHE A 190 -4.62 5.01 -17.75
C PHE A 190 -3.30 4.39 -17.30
N ILE A 191 -3.39 3.36 -16.47
CA ILE A 191 -2.27 2.54 -16.03
C ILE A 191 -2.65 1.09 -16.34
N VAL A 192 -1.82 0.39 -17.10
CA VAL A 192 -2.05 -0.99 -17.55
C VAL A 192 -0.96 -1.88 -16.99
N THR A 193 -1.39 -2.93 -16.32
CA THR A 193 -0.55 -3.93 -15.67
C THR A 193 -0.92 -5.32 -16.20
N GLU A 194 -0.01 -6.27 -16.06
CA GLU A 194 -0.33 -7.66 -16.40
C GLU A 194 -1.49 -8.19 -15.55
N TYR A 195 -2.41 -8.94 -16.17
CA TYR A 195 -3.52 -9.54 -15.44
C TYR A 195 -3.09 -10.86 -14.81
N VAL A 196 -3.24 -10.97 -13.50
CA VAL A 196 -2.99 -12.19 -12.74
C VAL A 196 -4.33 -12.88 -12.43
N PRO A 197 -4.61 -14.08 -12.97
CA PRO A 197 -5.96 -14.65 -12.97
C PRO A 197 -6.35 -15.39 -11.68
N HIS A 198 -5.41 -15.76 -10.79
CA HIS A 198 -5.70 -16.66 -9.66
C HIS A 198 -6.21 -15.96 -8.39
N GLY A 199 -6.52 -14.67 -8.49
CA GLY A 199 -7.26 -13.92 -7.47
C GLY A 199 -6.42 -13.42 -6.29
N GLU A 200 -7.11 -12.79 -5.33
CA GLU A 200 -6.52 -12.17 -4.14
C GLU A 200 -6.19 -13.22 -3.06
N LEU A 201 -5.05 -13.06 -2.39
CA LEU A 201 -4.65 -13.82 -1.21
C LEU A 201 -5.74 -13.81 -0.12
N ARG A 202 -6.46 -12.70 0.01
CA ARG A 202 -7.59 -12.56 0.93
C ARG A 202 -8.67 -13.62 0.73
N LEU A 203 -8.99 -13.97 -0.52
CA LEU A 203 -10.02 -14.96 -0.82
C LEU A 203 -9.56 -16.35 -0.38
N ALA A 204 -8.29 -16.67 -0.61
CA ALA A 204 -7.64 -17.89 -0.15
C ALA A 204 -7.73 -18.02 1.38
N TRP A 205 -7.33 -16.96 2.07
CA TRP A 205 -7.30 -16.88 3.51
C TRP A 205 -8.70 -17.04 4.12
N LYS A 206 -9.73 -16.37 3.56
CA LYS A 206 -11.12 -16.51 4.00
C LYS A 206 -11.66 -17.92 3.80
N ALA A 207 -11.30 -18.58 2.70
CA ALA A 207 -11.80 -19.93 2.40
C ALA A 207 -11.20 -21.00 3.32
N LEU A 208 -9.96 -20.81 3.78
CA LEU A 208 -9.21 -21.80 4.54
C LEU A 208 -9.16 -21.53 6.04
N GLY A 209 -9.47 -20.31 6.48
CA GLY A 209 -9.46 -19.95 7.89
C GLY A 209 -8.06 -19.92 8.51
N GLY A 210 -7.03 -19.67 7.68
CA GLY A 210 -5.61 -19.68 8.08
C GLY A 210 -4.76 -20.66 7.27
N PHE A 211 -3.44 -20.50 7.38
CA PHE A 211 -2.44 -21.29 6.68
C PHE A 211 -1.47 -21.95 7.67
N SER A 212 -0.90 -23.06 7.23
CA SER A 212 0.16 -23.77 7.91
C SER A 212 1.40 -22.89 8.04
N GLU A 213 2.19 -23.11 9.10
CA GLU A 213 3.43 -22.38 9.30
C GLU A 213 4.39 -22.49 8.11
N ASP A 214 4.41 -23.64 7.42
CA ASP A 214 5.26 -23.86 6.25
C ASP A 214 4.86 -22.97 5.08
N LEU A 215 3.56 -22.87 4.78
CA LEU A 215 3.06 -21.98 3.74
C LEU A 215 3.28 -20.51 4.11
N VAL A 216 2.98 -20.12 5.35
CA VAL A 216 3.21 -18.74 5.82
C VAL A 216 4.69 -18.38 5.76
N ARG A 217 5.59 -19.31 6.07
CA ARG A 217 7.04 -19.09 5.99
C ARG A 217 7.47 -18.69 4.59
N VAL A 218 6.97 -19.34 3.55
CA VAL A 218 7.28 -18.96 2.16
C VAL A 218 6.64 -17.62 1.81
N LEU A 219 5.34 -17.42 2.06
CA LEU A 219 4.65 -16.18 1.68
C LEU A 219 5.23 -14.93 2.36
N ILE A 220 5.61 -15.04 3.64
CA ILE A 220 6.24 -13.92 4.37
C ILE A 220 7.66 -13.67 3.86
N ALA A 221 8.41 -14.71 3.48
CA ALA A 221 9.71 -14.52 2.86
C ALA A 221 9.62 -13.80 1.50
N GLU A 222 8.64 -14.16 0.66
CA GLU A 222 8.40 -13.49 -0.62
C GLU A 222 8.03 -12.02 -0.43
N LEU A 223 7.10 -11.73 0.49
CA LEU A 223 6.71 -10.34 0.79
C LEU A 223 7.90 -9.54 1.34
N ALA A 224 8.69 -10.14 2.23
CA ALA A 224 9.88 -9.50 2.77
C ALA A 224 10.93 -9.19 1.70
N LEU A 225 11.13 -10.08 0.72
CA LEU A 225 12.03 -9.84 -0.42
C LEU A 225 11.58 -8.63 -1.23
N VAL A 226 10.27 -8.51 -1.51
CA VAL A 226 9.72 -7.32 -2.20
C VAL A 226 9.94 -6.06 -1.37
N LEU A 227 9.57 -6.08 -0.09
CA LEU A 227 9.69 -4.90 0.77
C LEU A 227 11.13 -4.42 0.89
N ASP A 228 12.08 -5.33 1.10
CA ASP A 228 13.50 -5.01 1.18
C ASP A 228 14.01 -4.39 -0.13
N PHE A 229 13.61 -4.95 -1.28
CA PHE A 229 13.93 -4.38 -2.59
C PHE A 229 13.40 -2.94 -2.75
N LEU A 230 12.14 -2.70 -2.37
CA LEU A 230 11.56 -1.34 -2.38
C LEU A 230 12.31 -0.40 -1.43
N HIS A 231 12.60 -0.86 -0.22
CA HIS A 231 13.26 -0.06 0.82
C HIS A 231 14.70 0.29 0.43
N CYS A 232 15.44 -0.63 -0.18
CA CYS A 232 16.76 -0.39 -0.75
C CYS A 232 16.74 0.63 -1.90
N ALA A 233 15.66 0.67 -2.69
CA ALA A 233 15.45 1.70 -3.70
C ALA A 233 14.99 3.05 -3.11
N GLY A 234 14.76 3.14 -1.79
CA GLY A 234 14.25 4.35 -1.14
C GLY A 234 12.74 4.55 -1.32
N VAL A 235 11.98 3.48 -1.56
CA VAL A 235 10.51 3.50 -1.66
C VAL A 235 9.90 2.91 -0.40
N ILE A 236 8.86 3.56 0.14
CA ILE A 236 7.99 2.99 1.17
C ILE A 236 6.64 2.62 0.55
N TYR A 237 6.10 1.43 0.84
CA TYR A 237 4.92 0.88 0.16
C TYR A 237 3.59 1.35 0.77
N ARG A 238 3.46 1.33 2.10
CA ARG A 238 2.34 1.89 2.91
C ARG A 238 0.94 1.29 2.75
N ASP A 239 0.71 0.36 1.82
CA ASP A 239 -0.60 -0.30 1.66
C ASP A 239 -0.51 -1.82 1.58
N LEU A 240 0.35 -2.42 2.41
CA LEU A 240 0.44 -3.87 2.50
C LEU A 240 -0.82 -4.44 3.15
N LYS A 241 -1.59 -5.18 2.36
CA LYS A 241 -2.83 -5.87 2.74
C LYS A 241 -3.13 -7.02 1.80
N MET A 242 -3.98 -7.95 2.22
CA MET A 242 -4.23 -9.19 1.46
C MET A 242 -4.94 -8.94 0.12
N GLU A 243 -5.66 -7.83 -0.01
CA GLU A 243 -6.33 -7.40 -1.25
C GLU A 243 -5.32 -6.96 -2.32
N ASN A 244 -4.16 -6.45 -1.91
CA ASN A 244 -3.10 -6.01 -2.82
C ASN A 244 -2.09 -7.11 -3.15
N VAL A 245 -2.32 -8.33 -2.68
CA VAL A 245 -1.48 -9.49 -2.97
C VAL A 245 -2.31 -10.48 -3.79
N LEU A 246 -1.94 -10.64 -5.05
CA LEU A 246 -2.50 -11.67 -5.93
C LEU A 246 -1.66 -12.93 -5.87
N LEU A 247 -2.20 -14.04 -6.37
CA LEU A 247 -1.49 -15.32 -6.49
C LEU A 247 -1.27 -15.67 -7.96
N ASP A 248 -0.09 -16.18 -8.30
CA ASP A 248 0.17 -16.77 -9.62
C ASP A 248 -0.25 -18.26 -9.69
N GLU A 249 0.07 -18.92 -10.80
CA GLU A 249 -0.32 -20.31 -11.09
C GLU A 249 0.29 -21.34 -10.13
N ASP A 250 1.43 -21.01 -9.53
CA ASP A 250 2.14 -21.82 -8.54
C ASP A 250 1.87 -21.35 -7.11
N GLY A 251 1.03 -20.32 -6.95
CA GLY A 251 0.65 -19.75 -5.66
C GLY A 251 1.68 -18.77 -5.09
N HIS A 252 2.66 -18.32 -5.87
CA HIS A 252 3.55 -17.25 -5.43
C HIS A 252 2.81 -15.92 -5.43
N ILE A 253 3.25 -15.03 -4.54
CA ILE A 253 2.66 -13.70 -4.44
C ILE A 253 2.94 -12.87 -5.70
N GLN A 254 2.01 -11.98 -6.00
CA GLN A 254 2.15 -10.93 -6.99
C GLN A 254 1.59 -9.63 -6.38
N LEU A 255 2.48 -8.74 -5.96
CA LEU A 255 2.12 -7.47 -5.36
C LEU A 255 1.59 -6.52 -6.44
N ILE A 256 0.43 -5.93 -6.16
CA ILE A 256 -0.23 -4.95 -7.01
C ILE A 256 -0.44 -3.62 -6.26
N ASP A 257 -0.89 -2.61 -6.99
CA ASP A 257 -1.29 -1.29 -6.48
C ASP A 257 -0.20 -0.54 -5.70
N PHE A 258 0.57 0.28 -6.42
CA PHE A 258 1.56 1.19 -5.84
C PHE A 258 0.98 2.57 -5.58
N GLY A 259 -0.36 2.69 -5.56
CA GLY A 259 -1.05 3.96 -5.42
C GLY A 259 -0.70 4.70 -4.14
N LEU A 260 -0.32 4.03 -3.04
CA LEU A 260 0.16 4.71 -1.82
C LEU A 260 1.68 4.62 -1.64
N ALA A 261 2.40 4.01 -2.57
CA ALA A 261 3.86 3.98 -2.50
C ALA A 261 4.42 5.39 -2.72
N ARG A 262 5.58 5.69 -2.13
CA ARG A 262 6.28 6.97 -2.36
C ARG A 262 7.77 6.82 -2.21
N TRP A 263 8.50 7.69 -2.91
CA TRP A 263 9.92 7.90 -2.65
C TRP A 263 10.11 8.57 -1.28
N LEU A 264 11.11 8.09 -0.55
CA LEU A 264 11.56 8.61 0.72
C LEU A 264 13.05 8.93 0.59
N SER A 265 13.37 10.22 0.55
CA SER A 265 14.76 10.67 0.53
C SER A 265 15.51 10.17 1.76
N TYR A 266 16.84 10.13 1.69
CA TYR A 266 17.68 9.73 2.82
C TYR A 266 17.33 10.55 4.07
N CYS A 267 17.15 9.88 5.21
CA CYS A 267 16.69 10.46 6.49
C CYS A 267 15.29 11.11 6.49
N ALA A 268 14.57 11.14 5.37
CA ALA A 268 13.23 11.70 5.34
C ALA A 268 12.23 10.78 6.07
N ARG A 269 11.13 11.37 6.52
CA ARG A 269 10.01 10.68 7.15
C ARG A 269 8.72 11.02 6.41
N ALA A 270 7.85 10.03 6.23
CA ALA A 270 6.49 10.28 5.81
C ALA A 270 5.64 10.73 7.02
N GLN A 271 4.64 11.56 6.78
CA GLN A 271 3.74 12.08 7.84
C GLN A 271 2.26 11.85 7.52
N THR A 272 1.92 11.60 6.26
CA THR A 272 0.54 11.35 5.84
C THR A 272 0.03 10.06 6.46
N VAL A 273 -1.12 10.12 7.13
CA VAL A 273 -1.85 8.94 7.60
C VAL A 273 -2.59 8.34 6.40
N CYS A 274 -2.16 7.17 5.93
CA CYS A 274 -2.73 6.49 4.77
C CYS A 274 -2.57 4.97 4.87
N GLY A 275 -3.34 4.23 4.08
CA GLY A 275 -3.37 2.76 4.08
C GLY A 275 -4.65 2.20 4.71
N THR A 276 -4.68 0.90 4.92
CA THR A 276 -5.81 0.22 5.57
C THR A 276 -5.60 0.19 7.09
N MET A 277 -6.54 0.76 7.86
CA MET A 277 -6.39 1.00 9.30
C MET A 277 -5.91 -0.23 10.10
N GLN A 278 -6.40 -1.42 9.76
CA GLN A 278 -6.01 -2.70 10.38
C GLN A 278 -4.52 -3.05 10.26
N PHE A 279 -3.88 -2.58 9.19
CA PHE A 279 -2.47 -2.85 8.89
C PHE A 279 -1.55 -1.69 9.32
N MET A 280 -2.10 -0.54 9.72
CA MET A 280 -1.29 0.62 10.06
C MET A 280 -0.48 0.41 11.35
N ALA A 281 0.78 0.84 11.32
CA ALA A 281 1.65 0.86 12.49
C ALA A 281 1.18 1.89 13.53
N PRO A 282 1.49 1.71 14.83
CA PRO A 282 1.08 2.63 15.89
C PRO A 282 1.52 4.08 15.63
N GLU A 283 2.73 4.27 15.10
CA GLU A 283 3.27 5.59 14.75
C GLU A 283 2.51 6.25 13.59
N VAL A 284 2.01 5.47 12.62
CA VAL A 284 1.17 5.97 11.52
C VAL A 284 -0.19 6.39 12.05
N LEU A 285 -0.82 5.55 12.89
CA LEU A 285 -2.09 5.88 13.55
C LEU A 285 -1.97 7.07 14.51
N ALA A 286 -0.78 7.31 15.05
CA ALA A 286 -0.51 8.48 15.89
C ALA A 286 -0.17 9.74 15.10
N ALA A 287 -0.22 9.70 13.75
CA ALA A 287 0.20 10.78 12.86
C ALA A 287 1.64 11.28 13.15
N GLN A 288 2.51 10.38 13.61
CA GLN A 288 3.92 10.67 13.85
C GLN A 288 4.74 10.47 12.57
N PRO A 289 5.88 11.17 12.40
CA PRO A 289 6.78 10.91 11.29
C PRO A 289 7.30 9.45 11.31
N TYR A 290 7.11 8.72 10.21
CA TYR A 290 7.46 7.30 10.09
C TYR A 290 8.40 7.02 8.92
N SER A 291 9.08 5.87 8.95
CA SER A 291 9.93 5.35 7.86
C SER A 291 9.41 3.99 7.38
N HIS A 292 10.21 3.30 6.57
CA HIS A 292 9.96 1.95 6.08
C HIS A 292 9.66 0.91 7.16
N ALA A 293 10.02 1.16 8.43
CA ALA A 293 9.65 0.32 9.57
C ALA A 293 8.12 0.09 9.69
N ALA A 294 7.31 1.01 9.17
CA ALA A 294 5.86 0.85 9.12
C ALA A 294 5.42 -0.33 8.21
N ASP A 295 6.10 -0.57 7.09
CA ASP A 295 5.78 -1.70 6.21
C ASP A 295 6.08 -3.05 6.87
N TRP A 296 7.14 -3.11 7.70
CA TRP A 296 7.49 -4.31 8.48
C TRP A 296 6.47 -4.61 9.57
N TRP A 297 5.82 -3.59 10.14
CA TRP A 297 4.67 -3.79 11.01
C TRP A 297 3.51 -4.42 10.23
N SER A 298 3.18 -3.87 9.06
CA SER A 298 2.13 -4.41 8.20
C SER A 298 2.42 -5.87 7.80
N LEU A 299 3.69 -6.23 7.59
CA LEU A 299 4.13 -7.61 7.35
C LEU A 299 3.88 -8.50 8.59
N GLY A 300 4.07 -7.97 9.79
CA GLY A 300 3.69 -8.65 11.03
C GLY A 300 2.19 -8.89 11.16
N ILE A 301 1.36 -7.92 10.79
CA ILE A 301 -0.11 -8.07 10.78
C ILE A 301 -0.51 -9.13 9.75
N MET A 302 0.12 -9.12 8.57
CA MET A 302 -0.05 -10.14 7.54
C MET A 302 0.30 -11.53 8.08
N MET A 303 1.49 -11.71 8.67
CA MET A 303 1.93 -12.99 9.25
C MET A 303 0.95 -13.49 10.31
N TYR A 304 0.56 -12.63 11.26
CA TYR A 304 -0.42 -12.99 12.28
C TYR A 304 -1.72 -13.46 11.65
N ALA A 305 -2.29 -12.67 10.73
CA ALA A 305 -3.57 -12.97 10.15
C ALA A 305 -3.54 -14.27 9.33
N LEU A 306 -2.49 -14.48 8.53
CA LEU A 306 -2.31 -15.71 7.75
C LEU A 306 -2.19 -16.95 8.63
N LEU A 307 -1.53 -16.86 9.79
CA LEU A 307 -1.41 -17.99 10.73
C LEU A 307 -2.73 -18.25 11.48
N VAL A 308 -3.34 -17.21 12.03
CA VAL A 308 -4.44 -17.34 13.00
C VAL A 308 -5.82 -17.43 12.32
N GLY A 309 -5.93 -17.03 11.06
CA GLY A 309 -7.22 -17.02 10.34
C GLY A 309 -8.12 -15.83 10.67
N ARG A 310 -7.66 -14.90 11.51
CA ARG A 310 -8.33 -13.64 11.86
C ARG A 310 -7.30 -12.54 12.14
N TYR A 311 -7.72 -11.29 12.04
CA TYR A 311 -6.85 -10.16 12.39
C TYR A 311 -6.58 -10.11 13.90
N PRO A 312 -5.43 -9.57 14.34
CA PRO A 312 -5.17 -9.34 15.76
C PRO A 312 -6.06 -8.23 16.33
N VAL A 313 -6.45 -7.27 15.50
CA VAL A 313 -7.37 -6.18 15.82
C VAL A 313 -8.39 -6.06 14.70
N GLU A 314 -9.66 -6.15 15.03
CA GLU A 314 -10.74 -5.93 14.07
C GLU A 314 -10.79 -4.46 13.63
N GLY A 315 -11.24 -4.23 12.41
CA GLY A 315 -11.18 -2.92 11.78
C GLY A 315 -12.32 -2.05 12.25
N THR A 316 -11.99 -0.85 12.73
CA THR A 316 -13.00 0.14 13.12
C THR A 316 -13.02 1.29 12.12
N GLY A 317 -14.21 1.84 11.85
CA GLY A 317 -14.33 3.07 11.05
C GLY A 317 -13.84 4.32 11.79
N ASP A 318 -13.70 4.22 13.12
CA ASP A 318 -13.17 5.28 13.98
C ASP A 318 -11.66 5.14 14.15
N HIS A 319 -10.95 6.17 13.70
CA HIS A 319 -9.49 6.28 13.78
C HIS A 319 -8.97 6.35 15.23
N VAL A 320 -9.68 7.06 16.12
CA VAL A 320 -9.29 7.20 17.53
C VAL A 320 -9.42 5.86 18.24
N GLN A 321 -10.53 5.16 17.97
CA GLN A 321 -10.76 3.82 18.47
C GLN A 321 -9.68 2.84 17.95
N MET A 322 -9.37 2.87 16.65
CA MET A 322 -8.34 2.02 16.07
C MET A 322 -6.98 2.24 16.75
N LYS A 323 -6.60 3.51 16.94
CA LYS A 323 -5.36 3.88 17.63
C LYS A 323 -5.30 3.32 19.05
N GLN A 324 -6.39 3.39 19.81
CA GLN A 324 -6.46 2.85 21.16
C GLN A 324 -6.38 1.32 21.18
N LEU A 325 -7.09 0.65 20.27
CA LEU A 325 -7.05 -0.80 20.15
C LEU A 325 -5.63 -1.28 19.82
N VAL A 326 -4.98 -0.70 18.81
CA VAL A 326 -3.59 -1.05 18.44
C VAL A 326 -2.61 -0.79 19.58
N ALA A 327 -2.79 0.30 20.33
CA ALA A 327 -1.95 0.62 21.47
C ALA A 327 -2.10 -0.38 22.62
N ASN A 328 -3.30 -0.94 22.84
CA ASN A 328 -3.61 -1.80 23.99
C ASN A 328 -3.55 -3.30 23.69
N THR A 329 -3.63 -3.71 22.42
CA THR A 329 -3.60 -5.12 22.02
C THR A 329 -2.28 -5.80 22.34
N ASN A 330 -2.36 -7.03 22.85
CA ASN A 330 -1.25 -7.97 22.87
C ASN A 330 -1.25 -8.77 21.56
N TYR A 331 -0.09 -8.84 20.91
CA TYR A 331 0.10 -9.47 19.59
C TYR A 331 0.73 -10.86 19.68
N ASP A 332 0.71 -11.49 20.86
CA ASP A 332 1.15 -12.86 21.02
C ASP A 332 0.27 -13.82 20.21
N LEU A 333 0.92 -14.75 19.49
CA LEU A 333 0.20 -15.83 18.81
C LEU A 333 -0.43 -16.77 19.85
N PRO A 334 -1.64 -17.29 19.57
CA PRO A 334 -2.30 -18.29 20.41
C PRO A 334 -1.45 -19.52 20.73
N GLU A 335 -1.93 -20.33 21.67
CA GLU A 335 -1.39 -21.68 21.90
C GLU A 335 -1.58 -22.54 20.64
N GLY A 336 -0.61 -23.42 20.35
CA GLY A 336 -0.60 -24.27 19.16
C GLY A 336 0.38 -23.85 18.05
N PHE A 337 0.88 -22.61 18.07
CA PHE A 337 1.95 -22.16 17.17
C PHE A 337 3.34 -22.35 17.78
N SER A 338 4.33 -22.57 16.92
CA SER A 338 5.73 -22.76 17.31
C SER A 338 6.30 -21.52 18.03
N ASP A 339 7.26 -21.75 18.93
CA ASP A 339 7.96 -20.66 19.61
C ASP A 339 8.73 -19.75 18.63
N ASN A 340 9.17 -20.32 17.51
CA ASN A 340 9.83 -19.59 16.45
C ASN A 340 8.86 -18.60 15.78
N ALA A 341 7.65 -19.05 15.42
CA ALA A 341 6.60 -18.19 14.88
C ALA A 341 6.20 -17.09 15.87
N ARG A 342 6.00 -17.44 17.15
CA ARG A 342 5.63 -16.49 18.22
C ARG A 342 6.71 -15.44 18.46
N LYS A 343 8.00 -15.82 18.46
CA LYS A 343 9.12 -14.87 18.57
C LYS A 343 9.20 -13.93 17.37
N LEU A 344 9.10 -14.45 16.15
CA LEU A 344 9.15 -13.62 14.95
C LEU A 344 7.99 -12.62 14.91
N CYS A 345 6.77 -13.08 15.17
CA CYS A 345 5.57 -12.23 15.18
C CYS A 345 5.72 -11.05 16.18
N ARG A 346 6.22 -11.32 17.40
CA ARG A 346 6.52 -10.26 18.38
C ARG A 346 7.57 -9.24 17.91
N LYS A 347 8.59 -9.68 17.18
CA LYS A 347 9.64 -8.80 16.65
C LYS A 347 9.13 -7.88 15.53
N LEU A 348 8.26 -8.41 14.65
CA LEU A 348 7.59 -7.63 13.60
C LEU A 348 6.53 -6.67 14.19
N LEU A 349 5.77 -7.13 15.19
CA LEU A 349 4.72 -6.36 15.87
C LEU A 349 5.24 -5.63 17.12
N CYS A 350 6.51 -5.25 17.12
CA CYS A 350 7.06 -4.37 18.15
C CYS A 350 6.51 -2.96 17.94
N LYS A 351 5.82 -2.42 18.96
CA LYS A 351 5.20 -1.08 18.90
C LYS A 351 6.23 0.05 18.78
N LEU A 352 7.47 -0.16 19.24
CA LEU A 352 8.56 0.81 19.12
C LEU A 352 9.28 0.63 17.78
N PRO A 353 9.18 1.59 16.83
CA PRO A 353 9.67 1.40 15.47
C PRO A 353 11.19 1.12 15.40
N HIS A 354 11.98 1.75 16.28
CA HIS A 354 13.43 1.58 16.32
C HIS A 354 13.90 0.24 16.91
N LYS A 355 13.01 -0.49 17.62
CA LYS A 355 13.28 -1.86 18.13
C LYS A 355 12.62 -2.94 17.28
N ARG A 356 11.81 -2.53 16.30
CA ARG A 356 11.10 -3.42 15.39
C ARG A 356 12.09 -4.05 14.42
N LEU A 357 11.84 -5.31 14.06
CA LEU A 357 12.53 -5.94 12.94
C LEU A 357 12.21 -5.14 11.67
N GLN A 358 13.24 -4.68 10.97
CA GLN A 358 13.07 -3.69 9.89
C GLN A 358 13.98 -3.94 8.67
N SER A 359 14.53 -5.14 8.52
CA SER A 359 15.36 -5.48 7.36
C SER A 359 15.27 -6.97 7.03
N LEU A 360 15.46 -7.32 5.76
CA LEU A 360 15.54 -8.72 5.35
C LEU A 360 16.74 -9.42 5.98
N HIS A 361 17.85 -8.71 6.18
CA HIS A 361 19.02 -9.27 6.87
C HIS A 361 18.64 -9.81 8.25
N GLN A 362 17.97 -9.00 9.09
CA GLN A 362 17.50 -9.45 10.40
C GLN A 362 16.50 -10.60 10.29
N LEU A 363 15.57 -10.53 9.32
CA LEU A 363 14.56 -11.57 9.11
C LEU A 363 15.19 -12.94 8.81
N LYS A 364 16.21 -12.97 7.95
CA LYS A 364 16.94 -14.19 7.56
C LYS A 364 17.56 -14.93 8.75
N TRP A 365 17.93 -14.20 9.82
CA TRP A 365 18.52 -14.79 11.02
C TRP A 365 17.49 -15.33 12.02
N GLU A 366 16.19 -15.11 11.79
CA GLU A 366 15.17 -15.61 12.70
C GLU A 366 15.01 -17.14 12.59
N PRO A 367 14.96 -17.89 13.71
CA PRO A 367 14.85 -19.35 13.69
C PRO A 367 13.65 -19.90 12.91
N PHE A 368 12.60 -19.08 12.74
CA PHE A 368 11.43 -19.42 11.93
C PHE A 368 11.78 -19.70 10.47
N PHE A 369 12.86 -19.12 9.94
CA PHE A 369 13.31 -19.29 8.56
C PHE A 369 14.55 -20.21 8.42
N ARG A 370 14.98 -20.90 9.49
CA ARG A 370 16.21 -21.70 9.48
C ARG A 370 16.27 -22.74 8.35
N GLU A 371 15.13 -23.31 8.00
CA GLU A 371 15.01 -24.37 6.98
C GLU A 371 14.65 -23.81 5.59
N LEU A 372 14.59 -22.48 5.43
CA LEU A 372 14.21 -21.82 4.19
C LEU A 372 15.40 -21.11 3.54
N SER A 373 15.72 -21.49 2.31
CA SER A 373 16.65 -20.75 1.46
C SER A 373 15.94 -19.57 0.79
N PHE A 374 16.30 -18.35 1.17
CA PHE A 374 15.73 -17.14 0.54
C PHE A 374 16.10 -17.00 -0.94
N ASP A 375 17.24 -17.56 -1.35
CA ASP A 375 17.61 -17.59 -2.77
C ASP A 375 16.68 -18.53 -3.54
N ASP A 376 16.31 -19.67 -2.97
CA ASP A 376 15.36 -20.59 -3.61
C ASP A 376 13.94 -20.00 -3.64
N VAL A 377 13.56 -19.22 -2.63
CA VAL A 377 12.32 -18.43 -2.64
C VAL A 377 12.36 -17.41 -3.77
N LEU A 378 13.42 -16.58 -3.86
CA LEU A 378 13.56 -15.55 -4.88
C LEU A 378 13.49 -16.11 -6.31
N HIS A 379 14.05 -17.31 -6.53
CA HIS A 379 14.02 -18.01 -7.80
C HIS A 379 12.78 -18.93 -7.96
N LYS A 380 11.77 -18.80 -7.10
CA LYS A 380 10.51 -19.56 -7.16
C LYS A 380 10.67 -21.09 -7.22
N LYS A 381 11.71 -21.64 -6.56
CA LYS A 381 11.95 -23.09 -6.55
C LYS A 381 11.06 -23.85 -5.56
N ILE A 382 10.47 -23.15 -4.59
CA ILE A 382 9.58 -23.70 -3.57
C ILE A 382 8.16 -23.29 -3.94
N SER A 383 7.32 -24.23 -4.38
CA SER A 383 5.94 -23.93 -4.81
C SER A 383 4.98 -23.80 -3.61
N PRO A 384 4.37 -22.62 -3.37
CA PRO A 384 3.36 -22.44 -2.33
C PRO A 384 2.12 -23.31 -2.56
N LYS A 385 1.73 -23.53 -3.81
CA LYS A 385 0.62 -24.42 -4.20
C LYS A 385 0.80 -25.84 -3.67
N LYS A 386 2.02 -26.39 -3.75
CA LYS A 386 2.31 -27.73 -3.18
C LYS A 386 2.15 -27.76 -1.66
N LEU A 387 2.64 -26.73 -0.97
CA LEU A 387 2.47 -26.60 0.48
C LEU A 387 1.00 -26.48 0.88
N LEU A 388 0.22 -25.75 0.07
CA LEU A 388 -1.21 -25.62 0.27
C LEU A 388 -1.95 -26.96 0.06
N GLN A 389 -1.59 -27.73 -0.97
CA GLN A 389 -2.14 -29.07 -1.21
C GLN A 389 -1.87 -30.01 -0.02
N VAL A 390 -0.62 -30.02 0.48
CA VAL A 390 -0.25 -30.81 1.67
C VAL A 390 -1.07 -30.41 2.90
N GLN A 391 -1.35 -29.11 3.10
CA GLN A 391 -2.22 -28.66 4.18
C GLN A 391 -3.65 -29.20 4.02
N LEU A 392 -4.22 -29.14 2.82
CA LEU A 392 -5.56 -29.63 2.53
C LEU A 392 -5.70 -31.15 2.77
N GLU A 393 -4.68 -31.92 2.38
CA GLU A 393 -4.62 -33.36 2.62
C GLU A 393 -4.59 -33.68 4.12
N LYS A 394 -3.74 -32.98 4.89
CA LYS A 394 -3.65 -33.13 6.36
C LYS A 394 -4.95 -32.75 7.08
N SER A 395 -5.70 -31.78 6.55
CA SER A 395 -6.99 -31.34 7.11
C SER A 395 -8.17 -32.29 6.81
N GLY A 396 -7.97 -33.41 6.09
CA GLY A 396 -8.97 -34.47 6.03
C GLY A 396 -10.20 -34.15 5.17
N LYS A 397 -10.00 -33.64 3.95
CA LYS A 397 -10.92 -33.86 2.82
C LYS A 397 -10.19 -34.68 1.76
N GLY A 398 -10.17 -36.00 1.93
CA GLY A 398 -9.77 -36.89 0.85
C GLY A 398 -10.62 -36.60 -0.39
N THR A 399 -10.00 -36.53 -1.56
CA THR A 399 -10.74 -36.86 -2.79
C THR A 399 -10.99 -38.37 -2.75
N PRO A 400 -12.21 -38.84 -3.10
CA PRO A 400 -12.74 -38.66 -4.45
C PRO A 400 -14.25 -38.31 -4.49
N GLY A 401 -14.70 -37.73 -5.62
CA GLY A 401 -16.12 -37.78 -6.02
C GLY A 401 -16.83 -36.42 -6.14
N ILE A 402 -17.41 -36.24 -7.32
CA ILE A 402 -18.35 -35.18 -7.69
C ILE A 402 -19.65 -35.32 -6.87
N GLY A 403 -20.23 -34.18 -6.44
CA GLY A 403 -21.55 -34.07 -5.78
C GLY A 403 -21.43 -33.99 -4.25
N VAL A 404 -21.89 -32.96 -3.55
CA VAL A 404 -23.23 -32.37 -3.60
C VAL A 404 -23.14 -30.86 -3.38
N LEU A 405 -23.76 -30.13 -4.31
CA LEU A 405 -24.15 -28.73 -4.20
C LEU A 405 -25.39 -28.64 -3.31
N ALA A 406 -25.38 -27.75 -2.32
CA ALA A 406 -26.58 -27.08 -1.84
C ALA A 406 -26.22 -25.67 -1.30
N GLU A 407 -26.52 -24.69 -2.14
CA GLU A 407 -27.08 -23.37 -1.80
C GLU A 407 -26.44 -22.52 -0.67
N SER A 408 -25.61 -21.54 -1.06
CA SER A 408 -25.86 -20.12 -0.75
C SER A 408 -24.77 -19.17 -1.32
N GLN A 409 -25.25 -18.14 -2.03
CA GLN A 409 -24.69 -16.81 -2.33
C GLN A 409 -23.25 -16.66 -2.91
N ASP A 410 -23.19 -16.76 -4.25
CA ASP A 410 -22.53 -15.94 -5.29
C ASP A 410 -21.12 -15.30 -5.14
N SER A 411 -20.43 -15.44 -4.02
CA SER A 411 -19.05 -14.91 -3.83
C SER A 411 -18.02 -16.00 -3.53
N THR A 412 -18.45 -17.16 -3.04
CA THR A 412 -17.65 -18.38 -2.81
C THR A 412 -17.35 -19.16 -4.10
N LYS A 413 -18.22 -19.09 -5.12
CA LYS A 413 -18.00 -19.79 -6.40
C LYS A 413 -16.81 -19.23 -7.20
N VAL A 414 -16.55 -17.93 -7.13
CA VAL A 414 -15.42 -17.30 -7.83
C VAL A 414 -14.11 -17.62 -7.13
N ALA A 415 -14.10 -17.64 -5.79
CA ALA A 415 -12.96 -18.11 -5.01
C ALA A 415 -12.64 -19.57 -5.35
N PHE A 416 -13.63 -20.48 -5.31
CA PHE A 416 -13.41 -21.88 -5.66
C PHE A 416 -13.10 -22.12 -7.14
N ALA A 417 -13.53 -21.27 -8.08
CA ALA A 417 -13.19 -21.44 -9.51
C ALA A 417 -11.72 -21.08 -9.80
N GLY A 418 -11.18 -20.02 -9.19
CA GLY A 418 -9.75 -19.69 -9.26
C GLY A 418 -8.88 -20.71 -8.51
N PHE A 419 -9.35 -21.18 -7.34
CA PHE A 419 -8.65 -22.20 -6.54
C PHE A 419 -8.80 -23.63 -7.10
N SER A 420 -9.89 -23.96 -7.80
CA SER A 420 -10.03 -25.24 -8.49
C SER A 420 -8.96 -25.40 -9.56
N CYS A 421 -8.41 -24.33 -10.12
CA CYS A 421 -7.29 -24.39 -11.05
C CYS A 421 -5.94 -24.62 -10.34
N LEU A 422 -5.81 -24.17 -9.09
CA LEU A 422 -4.64 -24.43 -8.24
C LEU A 422 -4.65 -25.84 -7.61
N VAL A 423 -5.80 -26.51 -7.54
CA VAL A 423 -5.93 -27.85 -6.94
C VAL A 423 -6.21 -28.94 -8.00
N LYS A 424 -6.66 -28.58 -9.20
CA LYS A 424 -6.85 -29.52 -10.32
C LYS A 424 -5.91 -29.20 -11.48
N SER A 425 -4.77 -29.87 -11.54
CA SER A 425 -4.03 -30.22 -12.77
C SER A 425 -3.07 -31.35 -12.44
#